data_AF-A0A1E4A8P8-F1
#
_entry.id   AF-A0A1E4A8P8-F1
#
_cell.length_a   1.000
_cell.length_b   1.000
_cell.length_c   1.000
_cell.angle_alpha   90.00
_cell.angle_beta   90.00
_cell.angle_gamma   90.00
#
_symmetry.space_group_name_H-M   'P 1'
#
loop_
_entity.id
_entity.type
_entity.pdbx_description
1 polymer ?
#
loop_
_entity_poly.entity_id
_entity_poly.type
_entity_poly.pdbx_seq_one_letter_code
_entity_poly.pdbx_strand_id
1 'polypeptide(L)'
;MRFYSEDDEGGRPVWMSPEEAVDPCSTLREFCGEYSLSNCRFYLWKMLAASISAGNHPVNASAGDQLYFFESLMPALEALYLLYREPAEEEMKNL
;
A
#
# COMPACT_ATOMS: atom_id res chain seq x y z
N MET A 1 0.62 7.23 -16.14
CA MET A 1 0.30 8.57 -15.61
C MET A 1 -0.68 8.34 -14.48
N ARG A 2 -0.36 8.68 -13.23
CA ARG A 2 -1.31 8.48 -12.12
C ARG A 2 -2.50 9.42 -12.33
N PHE A 3 -3.72 8.91 -12.19
CA PHE A 3 -4.93 9.72 -12.30
C PHE A 3 -5.04 10.59 -11.04
N TYR A 4 -4.66 11.85 -11.17
CA TYR A 4 -5.03 12.88 -10.21
C TYR A 4 -6.47 13.28 -10.56
N SER A 5 -7.40 13.19 -9.60
CA SER A 5 -8.71 13.81 -9.82
C SER A 5 -8.49 15.31 -10.02
N GLU A 6 -8.86 15.84 -11.18
CA GLU A 6 -8.51 17.20 -11.63
C GLU A 6 -9.16 18.36 -10.85
N ASP A 7 -9.72 18.14 -9.66
CA ASP A 7 -10.35 19.18 -8.87
C ASP A 7 -9.70 19.34 -7.46
N ASP A 8 -9.18 20.55 -7.24
CA ASP A 8 -8.83 21.23 -5.99
C ASP A 8 -7.47 20.99 -5.30
N GLU A 9 -6.93 22.11 -4.80
CA GLU A 9 -5.67 22.39 -4.08
C GLU A 9 -5.42 21.60 -2.77
N GLY A 10 -6.06 20.44 -2.58
CA GLY A 10 -5.89 19.56 -1.42
C GLY A 10 -5.71 18.13 -1.89
N GLY A 11 -4.45 17.71 -2.06
CA GLY A 11 -4.04 16.41 -2.63
C GLY A 11 -5.01 15.26 -2.32
N ARG A 12 -5.88 14.96 -3.28
CA ARG A 12 -6.86 13.88 -3.18
C ARG A 12 -6.15 12.52 -3.27
N PRO A 13 -6.75 11.46 -2.69
CA PRO A 13 -6.21 10.12 -2.78
C PRO A 13 -6.05 9.69 -4.24
N VAL A 14 -4.94 8.99 -4.53
CA VAL A 14 -4.71 8.36 -5.84
C VAL A 14 -5.50 7.07 -5.87
N TRP A 15 -6.33 6.92 -6.90
CA TRP A 15 -7.10 5.71 -7.17
C TRP A 15 -6.49 4.95 -8.35
N MET A 16 -6.84 3.67 -8.46
CA MET A 16 -6.53 2.91 -9.67
C MET A 16 -7.17 3.55 -10.89
N SER A 17 -6.47 3.56 -12.01
CA SER A 17 -7.03 3.95 -13.29
C SER A 17 -8.06 2.94 -13.81
N PRO A 18 -8.91 3.32 -14.78
CA PRO A 18 -9.77 2.37 -15.47
C PRO A 18 -8.99 1.20 -16.09
N GLU A 19 -7.79 1.46 -16.60
CA GLU A 19 -6.92 0.42 -17.17
C GLU A 19 -6.34 -0.51 -16.10
N GLU A 20 -5.85 0.04 -14.98
CA GLU A 20 -5.37 -0.73 -13.83
C GLU A 20 -6.50 -1.58 -13.23
N ALA A 21 -7.74 -1.08 -13.25
CA ALA A 21 -8.92 -1.82 -12.77
C ALA A 21 -9.29 -3.01 -13.65
N VAL A 22 -8.90 -3.02 -14.94
CA VAL A 22 -9.13 -4.16 -15.86
C VAL A 22 -8.20 -5.33 -15.53
N ASP A 23 -6.95 -5.05 -15.12
CA ASP A 23 -5.99 -6.08 -14.69
C ASP A 23 -5.28 -5.68 -13.39
N PRO A 24 -5.96 -5.79 -12.23
CA PRO A 24 -5.37 -5.42 -10.94
C PRO A 24 -4.16 -6.28 -10.59
N CYS A 25 -4.10 -7.52 -11.09
CA CYS A 25 -2.99 -8.44 -10.84
C CYS A 25 -1.68 -7.91 -11.43
N SER A 26 -1.72 -7.24 -12.59
CA SER A 26 -0.54 -6.62 -13.19
C SER A 26 0.04 -5.52 -12.29
N THR A 27 -0.82 -4.63 -11.78
CA THR A 27 -0.44 -3.56 -10.84
C THR A 27 0.15 -4.12 -9.56
N LEU A 28 -0.43 -5.19 -9.01
CA LEU A 28 0.09 -5.84 -7.81
C LEU A 28 1.48 -6.47 -8.03
N ARG A 29 1.69 -7.12 -9.19
CA ARG A 29 2.99 -7.70 -9.54
C ARG A 29 4.05 -6.62 -9.71
N GLU A 30 3.73 -5.53 -10.41
CA GLU A 30 4.63 -4.38 -10.57
C GLU A 30 5.00 -3.78 -9.22
N PHE A 31 4.01 -3.53 -8.36
CA PHE A 31 4.23 -2.99 -7.02
C PHE A 31 5.14 -3.89 -6.16
N CYS A 32 4.88 -5.21 -6.15
CA CYS A 32 5.70 -6.18 -5.43
C CYS A 32 7.12 -6.33 -5.99
N GLY A 33 7.31 -6.09 -7.29
CA GLY A 33 8.62 -6.09 -7.94
C GLY A 33 9.43 -4.81 -7.69
N GLU A 34 8.76 -3.66 -7.58
CA GLU A 34 9.41 -2.35 -7.38
C GLU A 34 9.77 -2.09 -5.92
N TYR A 35 8.88 -2.45 -4.98
CA TYR A 35 9.06 -2.17 -3.56
C TYR A 35 9.28 -3.45 -2.77
N SER A 36 10.24 -3.44 -1.83
CA SER A 36 10.37 -4.53 -0.87
C SER A 36 9.35 -4.41 0.27
N LEU A 37 8.86 -5.54 0.76
CA LEU A 37 7.95 -5.57 1.92
C LEU A 37 8.53 -4.83 3.15
N SER A 38 9.86 -4.92 3.36
CA SER A 38 10.54 -4.21 4.44
C SER A 38 10.43 -2.69 4.29
N ASN A 39 10.66 -2.17 3.08
CA ASN A 39 10.53 -0.74 2.80
C ASN A 39 9.09 -0.28 3.00
N CYS A 40 8.11 -1.06 2.52
CA CYS A 40 6.70 -0.75 2.71
C CYS A 40 6.30 -0.67 4.19
N ARG A 41 6.70 -1.64 5.01
CA ARG A 41 6.47 -1.61 6.47
C ARG A 41 7.08 -0.35 7.11
N PHE A 42 8.31 -0.02 6.73
CA PHE A 42 8.99 1.16 7.27
C PHE A 42 8.31 2.47 6.88
N TYR A 43 7.92 2.63 5.61
CA TYR A 43 7.24 3.84 5.14
C TYR A 43 5.86 4.01 5.78
N LEU A 44 5.05 2.94 5.83
CA LEU A 44 3.73 2.99 6.45
C LEU A 44 3.82 3.30 7.94
N TRP A 45 4.79 2.71 8.66
CA TRP A 45 5.04 3.04 10.06
C TRP A 45 5.39 4.52 10.26
N LYS A 46 6.26 5.08 9.42
CA LYS A 46 6.62 6.50 9.48
C LYS A 46 5.41 7.41 9.23
N MET A 47 4.57 7.06 8.26
CA MET A 47 3.35 7.81 7.96
C MET A 47 2.38 7.79 9.15
N LEU A 48 2.17 6.62 9.77
CA LEU A 48 1.35 6.50 10.97
C LEU A 48 1.91 7.32 12.14
N ALA A 49 3.21 7.19 12.42
CA ALA A 49 3.85 7.90 13.52
C ALA A 49 3.77 9.43 13.34
N ALA A 50 3.99 9.91 12.11
CA ALA A 50 3.86 11.31 11.76
C ALA A 50 2.41 11.79 11.90
N SER A 51 1.45 10.97 11.47
CA SER A 51 0.02 11.22 11.60
C SER A 51 -0.35 11.44 13.07
N ILE A 52 -0.14 10.43 13.92
CA ILE A 52 -0.48 10.48 15.36
C ILE A 52 0.20 11.68 16.06
N SER A 53 1.44 11.99 15.69
CA SER A 53 2.22 13.08 16.32
C SER A 53 1.75 14.49 15.91
N ALA A 54 1.09 14.64 14.76
CA ALA A 54 0.70 15.94 14.23
C ALA A 54 -0.44 16.61 15.02
N GLY A 55 -1.23 15.84 15.78
CA GLY A 55 -2.26 16.34 16.73
C GLY A 55 -3.45 17.09 16.12
N ASN A 56 -3.33 17.60 14.90
CA ASN A 56 -4.31 18.38 14.15
C ASN A 56 -4.69 17.63 12.88
N HIS A 57 -5.55 16.62 13.01
CA HIS A 57 -6.10 15.96 11.84
C HIS A 57 -7.34 16.70 11.34
N PRO A 58 -7.40 17.07 10.05
CA PRO A 58 -8.67 17.44 9.41
C PRO A 58 -9.61 16.23 9.23
N VAL A 59 -9.13 15.02 9.54
CA VAL A 59 -9.83 13.74 9.42
C VAL A 59 -10.40 13.36 10.79
N ASN A 60 -11.70 13.05 10.86
CA ASN A 60 -12.42 12.57 12.06
C ASN A 60 -11.98 11.15 12.52
N ALA A 61 -10.72 10.78 12.40
CA ALA A 61 -10.19 9.48 12.83
C ALA A 61 -9.36 9.64 14.10
N SER A 62 -9.78 8.99 15.17
CA SER A 62 -9.01 8.99 16.43
C SER A 62 -7.66 8.27 16.23
N ALA A 63 -6.70 8.51 17.13
CA ALA A 63 -5.43 7.78 17.10
C ALA A 63 -5.63 6.25 17.17
N GLY A 64 -6.68 5.80 17.88
CA GLY A 64 -7.07 4.39 17.95
C GLY A 64 -7.53 3.84 16.59
N ASP A 65 -8.38 4.60 15.87
CA ASP A 65 -8.84 4.19 14.53
C ASP A 65 -7.68 4.09 13.53
N GLN A 66 -6.73 5.03 13.61
CA GLN A 66 -5.52 5.02 12.78
C GLN A 66 -4.64 3.81 13.05
N LEU A 67 -4.45 3.46 14.34
CA LEU A 67 -3.71 2.25 14.74
C LEU A 67 -4.41 0.99 14.24
N TYR A 68 -5.72 0.87 14.45
CA TYR A 68 -6.50 -0.30 14.03
C TYR A 68 -6.49 -0.48 12.51
N PHE A 69 -6.59 0.62 11.76
CA PHE A 69 -6.44 0.59 10.30
C PHE A 69 -5.06 0.08 9.89
N PHE A 70 -3.99 0.57 10.51
CA PHE A 70 -2.62 0.12 10.22
C PHE A 70 -2.42 -1.36 10.56
N GLU A 71 -2.92 -1.81 11.71
CA GLU A 71 -2.88 -3.22 12.12
C GLU A 71 -3.64 -4.14 11.16
N SER A 72 -4.69 -3.64 10.50
CA SER A 72 -5.44 -4.37 9.48
C SER A 72 -4.76 -4.34 8.10
N LEU A 73 -4.19 -3.19 7.73
CA LEU A 73 -3.51 -3.00 6.44
C LEU A 73 -2.24 -3.85 6.35
N MET A 74 -1.49 -3.99 7.43
CA MET A 74 -0.19 -4.66 7.39
C MET A 74 -0.27 -6.14 7.00
N PRO A 75 -1.11 -6.97 7.64
CA PRO A 75 -1.33 -8.34 7.22
C PRO A 75 -1.88 -8.47 5.79
N ALA A 76 -2.75 -7.54 5.35
CA ALA A 76 -3.26 -7.54 3.98
C ALA A 76 -2.13 -7.31 2.95
N LEU A 77 -1.23 -6.38 3.25
CA LEU A 77 -0.04 -6.15 2.43
C LEU A 77 0.88 -7.37 2.42
N GLU A 78 1.10 -8.01 3.57
CA GLU A 78 1.92 -9.22 3.64
C GLU A 78 1.34 -10.37 2.84
N ALA A 79 0.02 -10.59 2.91
CA ALA A 79 -0.67 -11.58 2.12
C ALA A 79 -0.51 -11.31 0.62
N LEU A 80 -0.59 -10.04 0.20
CA LEU A 80 -0.36 -9.62 -1.18
C LEU A 80 1.06 -9.94 -1.64
N TYR A 81 2.10 -9.71 -0.81
CA TYR A 81 3.46 -10.14 -1.15
C TYR A 81 3.61 -11.65 -1.21
N LEU A 82 2.91 -12.43 -0.38
CA LEU A 82 2.95 -13.89 -0.45
C LEU A 82 2.32 -14.43 -1.75
N LEU A 83 1.27 -13.77 -2.24
CA LEU A 83 0.58 -14.15 -3.48
C LEU A 83 1.35 -13.76 -4.74
N TYR A 84 2.07 -12.64 -4.71
CA TYR A 84 2.70 -12.04 -5.89
C TYR A 84 4.22 -11.97 -5.81
N ARG A 85 4.87 -12.49 -4.77
CA ARG A 85 6.30 -12.79 -4.86
C ARG A 85 6.46 -13.77 -6.01
N GLU A 86 7.25 -13.42 -7.00
CA GLU A 86 7.78 -14.46 -7.86
C GLU A 86 8.53 -15.43 -6.95
N PRO A 87 8.25 -16.75 -7.00
CA PRO A 87 9.13 -17.69 -6.33
C PRO A 87 10.52 -17.40 -6.88
N ALA A 88 11.46 -17.05 -5.99
CA ALA A 88 12.87 -17.15 -6.33
C ALA A 88 13.04 -18.52 -7.00
N GLU A 89 13.62 -18.55 -8.20
CA GLU A 89 13.61 -19.67 -9.16
C GLU A 89 14.29 -20.97 -8.66
N GLU A 90 14.14 -21.36 -7.40
CA GLU A 90 14.97 -22.38 -6.73
C GLU A 90 14.21 -23.63 -6.23
N GLU A 91 12.89 -23.75 -6.42
CA GLU A 91 12.17 -24.98 -5.98
C GLU A 91 11.49 -25.79 -7.09
N MET A 92 11.62 -25.41 -8.37
CA MET A 92 11.10 -26.20 -9.51
C MET A 92 12.18 -26.87 -10.37
N LYS A 93 13.43 -26.95 -9.89
CA LYS A 93 14.48 -27.77 -10.51
C LYS A 93 14.80 -29.07 -9.75
N ASN A 94 14.15 -29.34 -8.62
CA ASN A 94 14.46 -30.49 -7.76
C ASN A 94 13.23 -31.37 -7.42
N LEU A 95 12.24 -31.45 -8.31
CA LEU A 95 11.20 -32.48 -8.28
C LEU A 95 11.13 -33.20 -9.63
#